data_AF-A0A2T3A5M6-F1
#
_entry.id   AF-A0A2T3A5M6-F1
#
_cell.length_a   1.000
_cell.length_b   1.000
_cell.length_c   1.000
_cell.angle_alpha   90.00
_cell.angle_beta   90.00
_cell.angle_gamma   90.00
#
_symmetry.space_group_name_H-M   'P 1'
#
loop_
_entity.id
_entity.type
_entity.pdbx_description
1 polymer ?
#
loop_
_entity_poly.entity_id
_entity_poly.type
_entity_poly.pdbx_seq_one_letter_code
_entity_poly.pdbx_strand_id
1 'polypeptide(L)'
;MPPRLRLASRLLASRDRSLTSTTSTRTIPTNPSPLTRSFSSQPNPPNACTEPITPDLPPPPSPRWLSDLQARIGKCIMFGCSPAQVVEAGQIVRALTTEWRTLIAGSEGFLTGGRRGLEGQQVVWGEMDSFQHVNNVTYIRYAESSRVNWATHFAVNADPAHAREWAELMTPKSTGLIMKSIKADFKFPMTYPDKISVYHKLRYPPSAAPSPSSLILDAVVISHRHRRVSARIEEDVVVYDYRAGKKTALLPFMHTVLDETFATQEREKARARRRIAELSGLVTGLEKNTWDRPDAEEDMGGGSPAPAAPAAPAGSSG
;
A
#
# COMPACT_ATOMS: atom_id res chain seq x y z
N MET A 1 23.27 70.00 -24.64
CA MET A 1 24.52 69.29 -25.02
C MET A 1 25.65 69.79 -24.11
N PRO A 2 26.60 68.93 -23.70
CA PRO A 2 26.83 68.49 -22.30
C PRO A 2 28.15 69.05 -21.66
N PRO A 3 28.58 68.62 -20.46
CA PRO A 3 29.37 67.37 -20.26
C PRO A 3 28.94 66.56 -19.00
N ARG A 4 28.89 65.22 -18.92
CA ARG A 4 29.88 64.12 -19.05
C ARG A 4 31.11 64.24 -18.14
N LEU A 5 31.09 63.51 -17.01
CA LEU A 5 32.25 63.19 -16.17
C LEU A 5 32.49 61.67 -16.13
N ARG A 6 33.78 61.33 -16.15
CA ARG A 6 34.40 60.06 -16.57
C ARG A 6 34.36 58.98 -15.49
N LEU A 7 34.21 57.73 -15.95
CA LEU A 7 34.45 56.50 -15.18
C LEU A 7 35.97 56.25 -15.09
N ALA A 8 36.48 56.05 -13.87
CA ALA A 8 37.88 55.64 -13.64
C ALA A 8 37.92 54.15 -13.30
N SER A 9 38.50 53.36 -14.21
CA SER A 9 38.87 51.96 -14.04
C SER A 9 40.18 51.84 -13.26
N ARG A 10 40.18 51.05 -12.18
CA ARG A 10 41.41 50.61 -11.48
C ARG A 10 41.59 49.10 -11.64
N LEU A 11 42.66 48.74 -12.33
CA LEU A 11 43.33 47.43 -12.31
C LEU A 11 44.25 47.35 -11.09
N LEU A 12 44.42 46.16 -10.51
CA LEU A 12 45.60 45.62 -9.77
C LEU A 12 45.23 44.16 -9.39
N ALA A 13 45.76 43.15 -10.09
CA ALA A 13 47.04 42.47 -9.90
C ALA A 13 46.88 41.13 -9.16
N SER A 14 47.22 40.06 -9.90
CA SER A 14 47.18 38.65 -9.54
C SER A 14 48.26 38.28 -8.52
N ARG A 15 47.90 37.43 -7.55
CA ARG A 15 48.85 36.71 -6.70
C ARG A 15 48.73 35.22 -6.98
N ASP A 16 49.75 34.70 -7.66
CA ASP A 16 50.02 33.28 -7.83
C ASP A 16 50.40 32.65 -6.49
N ARG A 17 49.79 31.52 -6.15
CA ARG A 17 50.22 30.65 -5.05
C ARG A 17 50.40 29.25 -5.60
N SER A 18 51.67 28.91 -5.84
CA SER A 18 52.16 27.57 -6.14
C SER A 18 51.75 26.60 -5.03
N LEU A 19 51.04 25.53 -5.41
CA LEU A 19 50.89 24.31 -4.62
C LEU A 19 51.41 23.15 -5.46
N THR A 20 52.50 22.57 -4.98
CA THR A 20 53.19 21.39 -5.52
C THR A 20 52.29 20.16 -5.46
N SER A 21 52.01 19.56 -6.61
CA SER A 21 51.31 18.27 -6.75
C SER A 21 52.35 17.14 -6.75
N THR A 22 52.32 16.29 -5.72
CA THR A 22 53.05 15.02 -5.66
C THR A 22 52.20 13.94 -6.30
N THR A 23 52.59 13.50 -7.50
CA THR A 23 51.96 12.38 -8.20
C THR A 23 52.41 11.06 -7.57
N SER A 24 51.52 10.40 -6.84
CA SER A 24 51.72 9.01 -6.38
C SER A 24 50.95 8.08 -7.30
N THR A 25 51.67 7.40 -8.19
CA THR A 25 51.16 6.34 -9.06
C THR A 25 50.91 5.09 -8.22
N ARG A 26 49.63 4.81 -7.92
CA ARG A 26 49.21 3.55 -7.31
C ARG A 26 48.60 2.65 -8.39
N THR A 27 49.34 1.60 -8.72
CA THR A 27 48.97 0.50 -9.62
C THR A 27 47.74 -0.23 -9.08
N ILE A 28 46.73 -0.44 -9.94
CA ILE A 28 45.53 -1.23 -9.67
C ILE A 28 45.83 -2.70 -10.05
N PRO A 29 45.73 -3.68 -9.14
CA PRO A 29 45.74 -5.07 -9.53
C PRO A 29 44.34 -5.50 -9.99
N THR A 30 44.25 -5.93 -11.24
CA THR A 30 43.11 -6.64 -11.82
C THR A 30 43.20 -8.12 -11.44
N ASN A 31 42.20 -8.64 -10.72
CA ASN A 31 41.91 -10.06 -10.76
C ASN A 31 40.41 -10.30 -10.53
N PRO A 32 39.69 -11.01 -11.42
CA PRO A 32 38.28 -11.33 -11.25
C PRO A 32 38.14 -12.71 -10.60
N SER A 33 37.46 -12.78 -9.44
CA SER A 33 36.99 -14.04 -8.88
C SER A 33 35.48 -13.96 -8.61
N PRO A 34 34.71 -15.02 -8.92
CA PRO A 34 33.26 -14.97 -8.93
C PRO A 34 32.72 -15.09 -7.50
N LEU A 35 31.98 -14.08 -7.04
CA LEU A 35 31.23 -14.17 -5.80
C LEU A 35 29.88 -14.84 -6.07
N THR A 36 29.84 -16.16 -5.95
CA THR A 36 28.62 -16.91 -5.67
C THR A 36 28.13 -16.55 -4.26
N ARG A 37 27.22 -15.57 -4.15
CA ARG A 37 26.47 -15.34 -2.91
C ARG A 37 25.21 -16.20 -2.90
N SER A 38 25.29 -17.28 -2.14
CA SER A 38 24.13 -18.00 -1.63
C SER A 38 23.30 -17.05 -0.75
N PHE A 39 22.07 -16.74 -1.17
CA PHE A 39 21.10 -16.06 -0.32
C PHE A 39 20.40 -17.10 0.55
N SER A 40 20.91 -17.31 1.77
CA SER A 40 20.19 -18.04 2.80
C SER A 40 20.47 -17.43 4.17
N SER A 41 19.45 -16.78 4.72
CA SER A 41 19.01 -16.87 6.12
C SER A 41 17.87 -15.87 6.30
N GLN A 42 16.67 -16.40 6.52
CA GLN A 42 15.56 -15.60 7.03
C GLN A 42 15.89 -15.15 8.46
N PRO A 43 15.66 -13.90 8.85
CA PRO A 43 15.63 -13.56 10.26
C PRO A 43 14.36 -14.12 10.89
N ASN A 44 14.52 -14.94 11.94
CA ASN A 44 13.43 -15.39 12.80
C ASN A 44 12.59 -14.19 13.26
N PRO A 45 11.25 -14.27 13.27
CA PRO A 45 10.43 -13.22 13.87
C PRO A 45 10.72 -13.16 15.38
N PRO A 46 10.81 -11.96 15.98
CA PRO A 46 10.88 -11.85 17.43
C PRO A 46 9.58 -12.38 18.03
N ASN A 47 9.72 -13.14 19.13
CA ASN A 47 8.69 -13.75 19.96
C ASN A 47 7.29 -13.16 19.76
N ALA A 48 6.38 -14.00 19.25
CA ALA A 48 4.96 -13.71 19.25
C ALA A 48 4.52 -13.41 20.69
N CYS A 49 4.19 -12.15 20.98
CA CYS A 49 3.25 -11.87 22.03
C CYS A 49 1.98 -12.63 21.64
N THR A 50 1.60 -13.62 22.43
CA THR A 50 0.34 -14.35 22.26
C THR A 50 -0.79 -13.34 22.41
N GLU A 51 -1.25 -12.82 21.26
CA GLU A 51 -2.47 -12.05 21.14
C GLU A 51 -3.60 -12.84 21.80
N PRO A 52 -4.46 -12.22 22.62
CA PRO A 52 -5.64 -12.90 23.12
C PRO A 52 -6.47 -13.36 21.92
N ILE A 53 -6.62 -14.68 21.80
CA ILE A 53 -7.44 -15.32 20.77
C ILE A 53 -8.87 -14.80 20.96
N THR A 54 -9.29 -13.85 20.12
CA THR A 54 -10.70 -13.56 19.92
C THR A 54 -11.25 -14.74 19.11
N PRO A 55 -12.14 -15.58 19.66
CA PRO A 55 -12.48 -16.89 19.11
C PRO A 55 -13.20 -16.87 17.75
N ASP A 56 -13.38 -15.71 17.12
CA ASP A 56 -14.21 -15.49 15.93
C ASP A 56 -13.51 -14.69 14.82
N LEU A 57 -12.18 -14.51 14.90
CA LEU A 57 -11.40 -13.83 13.86
C LEU A 57 -10.83 -14.85 12.87
N PRO A 58 -11.22 -14.83 11.58
CA PRO A 58 -10.60 -15.70 10.59
C PRO A 58 -9.08 -15.47 10.49
N PRO A 59 -8.30 -16.50 10.11
CA PRO A 59 -6.86 -16.38 9.99
C PRO A 59 -6.48 -15.30 8.96
N PRO A 60 -5.27 -14.73 9.03
CA PRO A 60 -4.77 -13.82 8.00
C PRO A 60 -4.85 -14.50 6.62
N PRO A 61 -5.41 -13.83 5.60
CA PRO A 61 -5.48 -14.40 4.27
C PRO A 61 -4.07 -14.51 3.64
N SER A 62 -3.90 -15.46 2.72
CA SER A 62 -2.69 -15.54 1.88
C SER A 62 -2.42 -14.19 1.22
N PRO A 63 -1.16 -13.70 1.11
CA PRO A 63 -0.85 -12.49 0.36
C PRO A 63 -1.31 -12.50 -1.11
N ARG A 64 -1.60 -13.70 -1.65
CA ARG A 64 -2.09 -13.93 -3.02
C ARG A 64 -3.59 -14.23 -3.09
N TRP A 65 -4.33 -14.12 -1.98
CA TRP A 65 -5.75 -14.50 -1.91
C TRP A 65 -6.57 -13.93 -3.07
N LEU A 66 -6.34 -12.65 -3.43
CA LEU A 66 -7.08 -12.00 -4.51
C LEU A 66 -6.80 -12.64 -5.89
N SER A 67 -5.54 -12.84 -6.24
CA SER A 67 -5.16 -13.48 -7.51
C SER A 67 -5.57 -14.94 -7.55
N ASP A 68 -5.48 -15.63 -6.41
CA ASP A 68 -5.84 -17.05 -6.30
C ASP A 68 -7.36 -17.23 -6.50
N LEU A 69 -8.19 -16.40 -5.87
CA LEU A 69 -9.65 -16.44 -6.09
C LEU A 69 -10.02 -16.09 -7.54
N GLN A 70 -9.37 -15.11 -8.15
CA GLN A 70 -9.60 -14.76 -9.56
C GLN A 70 -9.27 -15.92 -10.50
N ALA A 71 -8.14 -16.61 -10.28
CA ALA A 71 -7.74 -17.76 -11.08
C ALA A 71 -8.72 -18.94 -10.92
N ARG A 72 -9.17 -19.20 -9.69
CA ARG A 72 -10.17 -20.23 -9.38
C ARG A 72 -11.51 -19.99 -10.07
N ILE A 73 -12.01 -18.75 -10.02
CA ILE A 73 -13.23 -18.37 -10.76
C ILE A 73 -13.01 -18.54 -12.27
N GLY A 74 -11.86 -18.11 -12.79
CA GLY A 74 -11.50 -18.27 -14.20
C GLY A 74 -11.53 -19.74 -14.64
N LYS A 75 -11.03 -20.66 -13.81
CA LYS A 75 -11.11 -22.11 -14.07
C LYS A 75 -12.56 -22.59 -14.17
N CYS A 76 -13.44 -22.15 -13.27
CA CYS A 76 -14.86 -22.52 -13.32
C CYS A 76 -15.51 -22.06 -14.63
N ILE A 77 -15.24 -20.82 -15.05
CA ILE A 77 -15.78 -20.25 -16.29
C ILE A 77 -15.25 -20.99 -17.52
N MET A 78 -13.94 -21.29 -17.57
CA MET A 78 -13.33 -22.00 -18.69
C MET A 78 -13.84 -23.44 -18.83
N PHE A 79 -14.14 -24.10 -17.70
CA PHE A 79 -14.68 -25.47 -17.71
C PHE A 79 -16.10 -25.55 -18.25
N GLY A 80 -16.90 -24.50 -18.05
CA GLY A 80 -18.32 -24.45 -18.45
C GLY A 80 -19.23 -24.18 -17.25
N CYS A 81 -19.74 -22.95 -17.18
CA CYS A 81 -20.74 -22.54 -16.19
C CYS A 81 -22.14 -22.50 -16.81
N SER A 82 -23.14 -23.01 -16.10
CA SER A 82 -24.55 -22.73 -16.42
C SER A 82 -24.88 -21.22 -16.30
N PRO A 83 -25.96 -20.73 -16.92
CA PRO A 83 -26.34 -19.31 -16.84
C PRO A 83 -26.46 -18.79 -15.39
N ALA A 84 -26.98 -19.59 -14.46
CA ALA A 84 -27.09 -19.22 -13.05
C ALA A 84 -25.71 -19.07 -12.38
N GLN A 85 -24.78 -19.99 -12.68
CA GLN A 85 -23.40 -19.95 -12.17
C GLN A 85 -22.60 -18.79 -12.75
N VAL A 86 -22.84 -18.41 -14.00
CA VAL A 86 -22.23 -17.21 -14.60
C VAL A 86 -22.67 -15.95 -13.85
N VAL A 87 -23.94 -15.85 -13.47
CA VAL A 87 -24.45 -14.73 -12.66
C VAL A 87 -23.79 -14.72 -11.27
N GLU A 88 -23.72 -15.86 -10.60
CA GLU A 88 -23.05 -15.99 -9.30
C GLU A 88 -21.56 -15.60 -9.37
N ALA A 89 -20.81 -16.17 -10.32
CA ALA A 89 -19.41 -15.82 -10.56
C ALA A 89 -19.23 -14.32 -10.85
N GLY A 90 -20.14 -13.72 -11.64
CA GLY A 90 -20.15 -12.29 -11.92
C GLY A 90 -20.30 -11.43 -10.66
N GLN A 91 -21.15 -11.84 -9.71
CA GLN A 91 -21.30 -11.14 -8.42
C GLN A 91 -20.03 -11.21 -7.58
N ILE A 92 -19.38 -12.38 -7.51
CA ILE A 92 -18.11 -12.56 -6.79
C ILE A 92 -17.02 -11.71 -7.44
N VAL A 93 -16.87 -11.74 -8.77
CA VAL A 93 -15.89 -10.92 -9.51
C VAL A 93 -16.15 -9.44 -9.30
N ARG A 94 -17.41 -9.01 -9.28
CA ARG A 94 -17.76 -7.62 -8.95
C ARG A 94 -17.26 -7.25 -7.57
N ALA A 95 -17.54 -8.06 -6.55
CA ALA A 95 -17.05 -7.82 -5.19
C ALA A 95 -15.51 -7.76 -5.15
N LEU A 96 -14.81 -8.71 -5.79
CA LEU A 96 -13.34 -8.71 -5.87
C LEU A 96 -12.78 -7.49 -6.61
N THR A 97 -13.49 -6.94 -7.60
CA THR A 97 -13.00 -5.77 -8.37
C THR A 97 -13.32 -4.43 -7.71
N THR A 98 -14.36 -4.36 -6.88
CA THR A 98 -14.76 -3.12 -6.19
C THR A 98 -14.23 -3.02 -4.76
N GLU A 99 -14.14 -4.15 -4.05
CA GLU A 99 -13.79 -4.18 -2.62
C GLU A 99 -12.31 -4.50 -2.36
N TRP A 100 -11.53 -4.91 -3.36
CA TRP A 100 -10.15 -5.42 -3.15
C TRP A 100 -9.29 -4.49 -2.28
N ARG A 101 -9.33 -3.18 -2.53
CA ARG A 101 -8.47 -2.22 -1.85
C ARG A 101 -8.79 -2.13 -0.36
N THR A 102 -10.09 -2.04 -0.05
CA THR A 102 -10.57 -1.99 1.33
C THR A 102 -10.35 -3.32 2.03
N LEU A 103 -10.46 -4.45 1.32
CA LEU A 103 -10.21 -5.77 1.89
C LEU A 103 -8.72 -6.06 2.13
N ILE A 104 -7.82 -5.68 1.20
CA ILE A 104 -6.37 -5.82 1.40
C ILE A 104 -5.94 -5.02 2.64
N ALA A 105 -6.24 -3.72 2.67
CA ALA A 105 -5.88 -2.85 3.78
C ALA A 105 -6.60 -3.27 5.07
N GLY A 106 -7.92 -3.45 5.00
CA GLY A 106 -8.77 -3.78 6.12
C GLY A 106 -8.41 -5.11 6.78
N SER A 107 -8.00 -6.14 6.03
CA SER A 107 -7.64 -7.46 6.59
C SER A 107 -6.45 -7.44 7.58
N GLU A 108 -5.71 -6.34 7.59
CA GLU A 108 -4.60 -6.05 8.50
C GLU A 108 -4.92 -4.93 9.51
N GLY A 109 -6.14 -4.39 9.50
CA GLY A 109 -6.63 -3.35 10.40
C GLY A 109 -6.39 -1.92 9.92
N PHE A 110 -6.02 -1.70 8.65
CA PHE A 110 -5.91 -0.34 8.12
C PHE A 110 -7.30 0.23 7.82
N LEU A 111 -7.57 1.43 8.31
CA LEU A 111 -8.82 2.16 8.01
C LEU A 111 -8.69 2.89 6.68
N THR A 112 -9.69 2.72 5.82
CA THR A 112 -9.74 3.33 4.47
C THR A 112 -10.84 4.38 4.38
N GLY A 113 -10.80 5.23 3.35
CA GLY A 113 -11.77 6.30 3.12
C GLY A 113 -11.62 7.51 4.06
N GLY A 114 -12.51 8.49 3.90
CA GLY A 114 -12.70 9.57 4.87
C GLY A 114 -11.47 10.43 5.18
N ARG A 115 -10.57 10.62 4.20
CA ARG A 115 -9.28 11.33 4.36
C ARG A 115 -8.28 10.66 5.32
N ARG A 116 -8.47 9.38 5.68
CA ARG A 116 -7.57 8.62 6.59
C ARG A 116 -6.25 8.16 5.95
N GLY A 117 -5.91 8.70 4.78
CA GLY A 117 -4.71 8.33 4.02
C GLY A 117 -4.61 9.07 2.69
N LEU A 118 -3.78 8.54 1.79
CA LEU A 118 -3.58 9.06 0.44
C LEU A 118 -4.19 8.07 -0.54
N GLU A 119 -5.31 8.40 -1.17
CA GLU A 119 -6.04 7.49 -2.05
C GLU A 119 -5.97 7.89 -3.52
N GLY A 120 -5.74 6.90 -4.39
CA GLY A 120 -5.73 7.10 -5.85
C GLY A 120 -4.64 8.04 -6.37
N GLN A 121 -3.59 8.29 -5.60
CA GLN A 121 -2.47 9.14 -6.02
C GLN A 121 -1.85 8.57 -7.29
N GLN A 122 -1.70 9.41 -8.32
CA GLN A 122 -1.02 9.00 -9.54
C GLN A 122 0.48 8.91 -9.28
N VAL A 123 1.08 7.81 -9.71
CA VAL A 123 2.52 7.73 -9.88
C VAL A 123 2.84 8.49 -11.16
N VAL A 124 3.73 9.47 -11.09
CA VAL A 124 4.16 10.27 -12.24
C VAL A 124 5.51 9.80 -12.74
N TRP A 125 5.77 9.94 -14.04
CA TRP A 125 6.99 9.44 -14.68
C TRP A 125 8.27 9.96 -14.00
N GLY A 126 8.29 11.22 -13.56
CA GLY A 126 9.44 11.85 -12.89
C GLY A 126 9.77 11.32 -11.49
N GLU A 127 8.98 10.39 -10.95
CA GLU A 127 9.28 9.68 -9.70
C GLU A 127 10.13 8.42 -9.92
N MET A 128 10.36 8.02 -11.17
CA MET A 128 11.25 6.94 -11.53
C MET A 128 12.70 7.42 -11.64
N ASP A 129 13.64 6.53 -11.34
CA ASP A 129 15.07 6.79 -11.51
C ASP A 129 15.68 5.97 -12.67
N SER A 130 17.01 6.04 -12.82
CA SER A 130 17.74 5.34 -13.89
C SER A 130 17.57 3.81 -13.86
N PHE A 131 17.09 3.23 -12.76
CA PHE A 131 16.82 1.79 -12.65
C PHE A 131 15.43 1.39 -13.17
N GLN A 132 14.71 2.32 -13.81
CA GLN A 132 13.43 2.04 -14.49
C GLN A 132 12.32 1.60 -13.55
N HIS A 133 12.32 2.11 -12.31
CA HIS A 133 11.22 1.97 -11.35
C HIS A 133 11.14 3.21 -10.45
N VAL A 134 10.06 3.33 -9.69
CA VAL A 134 9.88 4.40 -8.70
C VAL A 134 11.04 4.37 -7.72
N ASN A 135 11.66 5.54 -7.50
CA ASN A 135 12.77 5.67 -6.57
C ASN A 135 12.33 5.34 -5.14
N ASN A 136 13.22 4.72 -4.36
CA ASN A 136 12.92 4.27 -3.00
C ASN A 136 12.49 5.42 -2.05
N VAL A 137 13.07 6.62 -2.19
CA VAL A 137 12.71 7.80 -1.38
C VAL A 137 11.27 8.24 -1.64
N THR A 138 10.76 8.02 -2.86
CA THR A 138 9.39 8.41 -3.21
C THR A 138 8.34 7.67 -2.38
N TYR A 139 8.57 6.40 -2.04
CA TYR A 139 7.66 5.65 -1.17
C TYR A 139 7.53 6.30 0.21
N ILE A 140 8.63 6.84 0.74
CA ILE A 140 8.64 7.57 2.02
C ILE A 140 7.84 8.87 1.89
N ARG A 141 7.96 9.58 0.76
CA ARG A 141 7.17 10.79 0.50
C ARG A 141 5.67 10.50 0.43
N TYR A 142 5.27 9.38 -0.16
CA TYR A 142 3.87 8.95 -0.17
C TYR A 142 3.36 8.64 1.25
N ALA A 143 4.18 7.97 2.07
CA ALA A 143 3.87 7.71 3.47
C ALA A 143 3.74 9.01 4.26
N GLU A 144 4.66 9.95 4.10
CA GLU A 144 4.58 11.26 4.74
C GLU A 144 3.26 11.99 4.42
N SER A 145 2.90 12.08 3.13
CA SER A 145 1.63 12.70 2.71
C SER A 145 0.41 11.98 3.30
N SER A 146 0.43 10.65 3.33
CA SER A 146 -0.63 9.85 3.93
C SER A 146 -0.71 10.03 5.45
N ARG A 147 0.41 10.13 6.16
CA ARG A 147 0.46 10.37 7.60
C ARG A 147 -0.12 11.74 7.94
N VAL A 148 0.21 12.77 7.16
CA VAL A 148 -0.38 14.12 7.32
C VAL A 148 -1.90 14.06 7.15
N ASN A 149 -2.40 13.37 6.13
CA ASN A 149 -3.84 13.17 5.94
C ASN A 149 -4.47 12.41 7.12
N TRP A 150 -3.83 11.34 7.57
CA TRP A 150 -4.28 10.54 8.71
C TRP A 150 -4.33 11.34 10.01
N ALA A 151 -3.32 12.15 10.31
CA ALA A 151 -3.28 12.97 11.52
C ALA A 151 -4.31 14.11 11.46
N THR A 152 -4.41 14.80 10.32
CA THR A 152 -5.36 15.92 10.16
C THR A 152 -6.81 15.48 10.06
N HIS A 153 -7.07 14.21 9.70
CA HIS A 153 -8.41 13.63 9.73
C HIS A 153 -9.05 13.70 11.13
N PHE A 154 -8.28 13.57 12.21
CA PHE A 154 -8.83 13.64 13.56
C PHE A 154 -9.50 14.99 13.84
N ALA A 155 -8.87 16.09 13.40
CA ALA A 155 -9.41 17.44 13.54
C ALA A 155 -10.76 17.63 12.84
N VAL A 156 -10.97 16.95 11.71
CA VAL A 156 -12.13 17.19 10.83
C VAL A 156 -13.27 16.23 11.11
N ASN A 157 -12.97 14.97 11.42
CA ASN A 157 -13.95 13.89 11.35
C ASN A 157 -14.07 13.05 12.63
N ALA A 158 -13.02 12.96 13.45
CA ALA A 158 -13.03 12.08 14.62
C ALA A 158 -13.27 12.85 15.92
N ASP A 159 -12.66 14.03 16.07
CA ASP A 159 -12.72 14.83 17.29
C ASP A 159 -12.75 16.33 16.94
N PRO A 160 -13.88 16.84 16.41
CA PRO A 160 -14.01 18.25 16.07
C PRO A 160 -13.93 19.20 17.28
N ALA A 161 -14.17 18.68 18.49
CA ALA A 161 -14.09 19.46 19.72
C ALA A 161 -12.66 19.96 19.99
N HIS A 162 -11.64 19.17 19.61
CA HIS A 162 -10.22 19.53 19.70
C HIS A 162 -9.59 19.76 18.33
N ALA A 163 -10.38 20.23 17.35
CA ALA A 163 -9.93 20.40 15.97
C ALA A 163 -8.68 21.28 15.85
N ARG A 164 -8.59 22.33 16.67
CA ARG A 164 -7.46 23.24 16.68
C ARG A 164 -6.19 22.54 17.18
N GLU A 165 -6.28 21.79 18.27
CA GLU A 165 -5.18 21.07 18.88
C GLU A 165 -4.65 20.00 17.93
N TRP A 166 -5.55 19.23 17.29
CA TRP A 166 -5.18 18.27 16.25
C TRP A 166 -4.48 18.94 15.05
N ALA A 167 -4.94 20.12 14.63
CA ALA A 167 -4.28 20.86 13.56
C ALA A 167 -2.91 21.41 13.98
N GLU A 168 -2.78 21.89 15.22
CA GLU A 168 -1.52 22.41 15.76
C GLU A 168 -0.43 21.34 15.87
N LEU A 169 -0.80 20.05 16.04
CA LEU A 169 0.15 18.93 16.05
C LEU A 169 1.01 18.83 14.79
N MET A 170 0.53 19.40 13.68
CA MET A 170 1.24 19.45 12.39
C MET A 170 2.06 20.74 12.20
N THR A 171 2.27 21.51 13.28
CA THR A 171 2.98 22.78 13.28
C THR A 171 4.00 22.86 14.42
N PRO A 172 5.02 23.74 14.34
CA PRO A 172 5.97 23.94 15.43
C PRO A 172 5.48 24.91 16.53
N LYS A 173 4.18 25.26 16.58
CA LYS A 173 3.66 26.35 17.45
C LYS A 173 3.55 25.97 18.94
N SER A 174 3.34 24.69 19.23
CA SER A 174 3.07 24.18 20.58
C SER A 174 3.62 22.76 20.70
N THR A 175 2.75 21.78 20.95
CA THR A 175 3.10 20.37 20.88
C THR A 175 2.88 19.90 19.45
N GLY A 176 3.81 19.14 18.89
CA GLY A 176 3.64 18.55 17.57
C GLY A 176 4.34 17.22 17.38
N LEU A 177 4.15 16.65 16.20
CA LEU A 177 4.65 15.34 15.83
C LEU A 177 6.01 15.46 15.12
N ILE A 178 6.98 14.65 15.53
CA ILE A 178 8.30 14.55 14.89
C ILE A 178 8.58 13.08 14.56
N MET A 179 9.08 12.82 13.34
CA MET A 179 9.56 11.50 12.97
C MET A 179 10.87 11.18 13.71
N LYS A 180 10.86 10.15 14.56
CA LYS A 180 12.07 9.65 15.25
C LYS A 180 12.80 8.60 14.42
N SER A 181 12.09 7.66 13.79
CA SER A 181 12.69 6.65 12.93
C SER A 181 11.70 6.11 11.92
N ILE A 182 12.21 5.71 10.75
CA ILE A 182 11.42 5.11 9.68
C ILE A 182 12.15 3.90 9.12
N LYS A 183 11.42 2.81 8.89
CA LYS A 183 11.89 1.60 8.21
C LYS A 183 10.94 1.29 7.07
N ALA A 184 11.47 1.01 5.88
CA ALA A 184 10.67 0.63 4.72
C ALA A 184 11.14 -0.71 4.14
N ASP A 185 10.20 -1.65 4.00
CA ASP A 185 10.40 -2.92 3.32
C ASP A 185 9.72 -2.90 1.94
N PHE A 186 10.52 -2.78 0.89
CA PHE A 186 10.05 -2.79 -0.50
C PHE A 186 9.75 -4.21 -0.96
N LYS A 187 8.54 -4.45 -1.46
CA LYS A 187 8.04 -5.79 -1.86
C LYS A 187 8.18 -6.06 -3.35
N PHE A 188 8.14 -5.01 -4.18
CA PHE A 188 8.44 -5.06 -5.61
C PHE A 188 8.66 -3.66 -6.20
N PRO A 189 9.40 -3.52 -7.31
CA PRO A 189 9.60 -2.24 -7.98
C PRO A 189 8.32 -1.81 -8.73
N MET A 190 7.67 -0.73 -8.27
CA MET A 190 6.56 -0.12 -9.01
C MET A 190 7.07 0.71 -10.19
N THR A 191 6.27 0.84 -11.24
CA THR A 191 6.62 1.62 -12.44
C THR A 191 5.47 2.54 -12.83
N TYR A 192 5.79 3.62 -13.53
CA TYR A 192 4.79 4.41 -14.25
C TYR A 192 4.29 3.63 -15.48
N PRO A 193 3.00 3.73 -15.86
CA PRO A 193 1.91 4.34 -15.10
C PRO A 193 1.37 3.40 -14.01
N ASP A 194 1.00 3.97 -12.86
CA ASP A 194 0.27 3.29 -11.78
C ASP A 194 -0.51 4.33 -10.94
N LYS A 195 -1.42 3.86 -10.10
CA LYS A 195 -2.01 4.62 -9.00
C LYS A 195 -1.71 3.90 -7.69
N ILE A 196 -1.53 4.67 -6.63
CA ILE A 196 -1.27 4.12 -5.30
C ILE A 196 -2.32 4.55 -4.30
N SER A 197 -2.48 3.74 -3.26
CA SER A 197 -3.12 4.20 -2.02
C SER A 197 -2.26 3.85 -0.84
N VAL A 198 -2.14 4.79 0.09
CA VAL A 198 -1.32 4.64 1.29
C VAL A 198 -2.16 4.89 2.51
N TYR A 199 -2.12 3.95 3.45
CA TYR A 199 -2.89 4.01 4.69
C TYR A 199 -1.97 3.83 5.89
N HIS A 200 -2.32 4.48 6.99
CA HIS A 200 -1.65 4.34 8.28
C HIS A 200 -2.57 3.68 9.30
N LYS A 201 -1.98 2.99 10.26
CA LYS A 201 -2.66 2.47 11.45
C LYS A 201 -1.76 2.57 12.66
N LEU A 202 -2.37 2.62 13.84
CA LEU A 202 -1.68 2.42 15.11
C LEU A 202 -1.24 0.97 15.22
N ARG A 203 0.04 0.73 15.51
CA ARG A 203 0.54 -0.62 15.82
C ARG A 203 0.07 -1.09 17.20
N TYR A 204 0.02 -0.17 18.17
CA TYR A 204 -0.39 -0.42 19.54
C TYR A 204 -1.45 0.61 19.96
N PRO A 205 -2.40 0.25 20.85
CA PRO A 205 -3.19 1.26 21.53
C PRO A 205 -2.28 2.13 22.43
N PRO A 206 -2.63 3.39 22.70
CA PRO A 206 -1.87 4.27 23.60
C PRO A 206 -1.44 3.62 24.92
N SER A 207 -2.32 2.81 25.53
CA SER A 207 -2.06 2.11 26.80
C SER A 207 -0.97 1.04 26.73
N ALA A 208 -0.72 0.47 25.55
CA ALA A 208 0.31 -0.55 25.32
C ALA A 208 1.49 -0.03 24.48
N ALA A 209 1.57 1.28 24.26
CA ALA A 209 2.66 1.88 23.51
C ALA A 209 4.01 1.67 24.24
N PRO A 210 5.11 1.43 23.50
CA PRO A 210 6.42 1.19 24.11
C PRO A 210 7.02 2.41 24.84
N SER A 211 6.47 3.61 24.59
CA SER A 211 6.83 4.83 25.32
C SER A 211 5.62 5.78 25.35
N PRO A 212 5.40 6.53 26.44
CA PRO A 212 4.29 7.50 26.53
C PRO A 212 4.40 8.65 25.53
N SER A 213 5.59 8.85 24.95
CA SER A 213 5.86 9.89 23.94
C SER A 213 5.85 9.37 22.50
N SER A 214 5.79 8.05 22.29
CA SER A 214 5.88 7.43 20.96
C SER A 214 4.52 6.96 20.46
N LEU A 215 4.29 7.22 19.19
CA LEU A 215 3.19 6.74 18.38
C LEU A 215 3.77 5.87 17.27
N ILE A 216 3.72 4.55 17.46
CA ILE A 216 4.22 3.61 16.45
C ILE A 216 3.13 3.39 15.41
N LEU A 217 3.42 3.82 14.18
CA LEU A 217 2.52 3.70 13.04
C LEU A 217 3.05 2.65 12.06
N ASP A 218 2.15 1.80 11.59
CA ASP A 218 2.39 1.02 10.38
C ASP A 218 1.77 1.76 9.20
N ALA A 219 2.42 1.68 8.04
CA ALA A 219 1.87 2.12 6.78
C ALA A 219 2.01 1.06 5.68
N VAL A 220 1.04 1.03 4.77
CA VAL A 220 1.09 0.20 3.56
C VAL A 220 0.95 1.06 2.32
N VAL A 221 1.83 0.88 1.35
CA VAL A 221 1.69 1.43 0.00
C VAL A 221 1.12 0.33 -0.88
N ILE A 222 -0.05 0.57 -1.46
CA ILE A 222 -0.78 -0.41 -2.29
C ILE A 222 -0.78 0.09 -3.74
N SER A 223 -0.24 -0.72 -4.65
CA SER A 223 -0.34 -0.50 -6.10
C SER A 223 -1.72 -0.89 -6.60
N HIS A 224 -2.33 -0.04 -7.43
CA HIS A 224 -3.63 -0.32 -8.06
C HIS A 224 -3.47 -1.18 -9.30
N ARG A 225 -2.39 -0.99 -10.05
CA ARG A 225 -2.06 -1.83 -11.21
C ARG A 225 -1.81 -3.28 -10.81
N HIS A 226 -1.06 -3.51 -9.74
CA HIS A 226 -0.73 -4.85 -9.27
C HIS A 226 -1.68 -5.39 -8.21
N ARG A 227 -2.59 -4.56 -7.69
CA ARG A 227 -3.55 -4.87 -6.62
C ARG A 227 -2.93 -5.60 -5.43
N ARG A 228 -1.76 -5.15 -4.99
CA ARG A 228 -1.03 -5.69 -3.84
C ARG A 228 -0.13 -4.65 -3.19
N VAL A 229 0.28 -4.94 -1.95
CA VAL A 229 1.21 -4.09 -1.19
C VAL A 229 2.58 -4.05 -1.88
N SER A 230 3.07 -2.85 -2.20
CA SER A 230 4.37 -2.59 -2.82
C SER A 230 5.44 -2.21 -1.83
N ALA A 231 5.08 -1.58 -0.71
CA ALA A 231 5.97 -1.33 0.41
C ALA A 231 5.20 -1.38 1.73
N ARG A 232 5.91 -1.82 2.77
CA ARG A 232 5.45 -1.72 4.17
C ARG A 232 6.39 -0.79 4.90
N ILE A 233 5.85 0.12 5.70
CA ILE A 233 6.62 1.14 6.38
C ILE A 233 6.26 1.10 7.86
N GLU A 234 7.27 1.17 8.71
CA GLU A 234 7.13 1.31 10.15
C GLU A 234 7.72 2.65 10.57
N GLU A 235 6.97 3.40 11.37
CA GLU A 235 7.29 4.75 11.77
C GLU A 235 7.18 4.89 13.28
N ASP A 236 8.23 5.42 13.92
CA ASP A 236 8.17 5.88 15.30
C ASP A 236 8.03 7.40 15.26
N VAL A 237 6.81 7.88 15.52
CA VAL A 237 6.51 9.31 15.59
C VAL A 237 6.45 9.71 17.05
N VAL A 238 7.18 10.75 17.44
CA VAL A 238 7.20 11.23 18.82
C VAL A 238 6.43 12.52 18.98
N VAL A 239 5.76 12.64 20.12
CA VAL A 239 5.15 13.90 20.57
C VAL A 239 6.24 14.77 21.18
N TYR A 240 6.38 15.98 20.65
CA TYR A 240 7.45 16.92 21.00
C TYR A 240 6.88 18.28 21.38
N ASP A 241 7.29 18.79 22.54
CA ASP A 241 6.98 20.15 22.97
C ASP A 241 8.04 21.09 22.38
N TYR A 242 7.67 21.85 21.35
CA TYR A 242 8.57 22.78 20.68
C TYR A 242 8.96 23.98 21.54
N ARG A 243 8.16 24.34 22.56
CA ARG A 243 8.47 25.44 23.47
C ARG A 243 9.48 25.01 24.52
N ALA A 244 9.32 23.80 25.05
CA ALA A 244 10.23 23.23 26.04
C ALA A 244 11.46 22.54 25.41
N GLY A 245 11.48 22.31 24.10
CA GLY A 245 12.58 21.66 23.40
C GLY A 245 12.80 20.20 23.82
N LYS A 246 11.73 19.47 24.17
CA LYS A 246 11.81 18.09 24.66
C LYS A 246 10.63 17.23 24.23
N LYS A 247 10.84 15.92 24.24
CA LYS A 247 9.74 14.94 24.09
C LYS A 247 8.76 15.10 25.25
N THR A 248 7.48 14.93 24.96
CA THR A 248 6.41 14.94 25.96
C THR A 248 5.48 13.76 25.73
N ALA A 249 4.65 13.44 26.73
CA ALA A 249 3.64 12.40 26.58
C ALA A 249 2.56 12.81 25.57
N LEU A 250 1.82 11.83 25.06
CA LEU A 250 0.55 12.05 24.37
C LEU A 250 -0.35 12.98 25.21
N LEU A 251 -1.02 13.92 24.52
CA LEU A 251 -1.95 14.83 25.19
C LEU A 251 -3.20 14.05 25.64
N PRO A 252 -3.87 14.43 26.75
CA PRO A 252 -4.97 13.65 27.30
C PRO A 252 -6.11 13.36 26.31
N PHE A 253 -6.51 14.33 25.49
CA PHE A 253 -7.57 14.13 24.48
C PHE A 253 -7.18 13.10 23.41
N MET A 254 -5.88 12.95 23.11
CA MET A 254 -5.40 12.00 22.11
C MET A 254 -5.60 10.55 22.58
N HIS A 255 -5.50 10.27 23.88
CA HIS A 255 -5.63 8.91 24.40
C HIS A 255 -6.98 8.29 24.03
N THR A 256 -8.08 8.97 24.36
CA THR A 256 -9.44 8.49 24.06
C THR A 256 -9.63 8.26 22.56
N VAL A 257 -9.27 9.24 21.73
CA VAL A 257 -9.46 9.17 20.27
C VAL A 257 -8.61 8.05 19.65
N LEU A 258 -7.37 7.88 20.10
CA LEU A 258 -6.47 6.85 19.57
C LEU A 258 -6.85 5.45 20.06
N ASP A 259 -7.34 5.29 21.30
CA ASP A 259 -7.89 4.02 21.79
C ASP A 259 -9.14 3.60 20.98
N GLU A 260 -10.06 4.55 20.72
CA GLU A 260 -11.24 4.30 19.87
C GLU A 260 -10.85 3.98 18.42
N THR A 261 -9.83 4.66 17.91
CA THR A 261 -9.27 4.40 16.57
C THR A 261 -8.71 2.99 16.51
N PHE A 262 -7.91 2.59 17.50
CA PHE A 262 -7.35 1.24 17.58
C PHE A 262 -8.46 0.18 17.66
N ALA A 263 -9.49 0.39 18.48
CA ALA A 263 -10.65 -0.51 18.53
C ALA A 263 -11.37 -0.60 17.18
N THR A 264 -11.44 0.49 16.42
CA THR A 264 -12.01 0.52 15.07
C THR A 264 -11.15 -0.26 14.08
N GLN A 265 -9.82 -0.20 14.18
CA GLN A 265 -8.90 -1.00 13.38
C GLN A 265 -9.14 -2.51 13.58
N GLU A 266 -9.32 -2.95 14.82
CA GLU A 266 -9.58 -4.37 15.11
C GLU A 266 -10.96 -4.82 14.60
N ARG A 267 -11.98 -3.95 14.70
CA ARG A 267 -13.29 -4.22 14.09
C ARG A 267 -13.20 -4.35 12.56
N GLU A 268 -12.47 -3.45 11.90
CA GLU A 268 -12.28 -3.50 10.45
C GLU A 268 -11.50 -4.73 10.01
N LYS A 269 -10.46 -5.11 10.77
CA LYS A 269 -9.72 -6.35 10.58
C LYS A 269 -10.62 -7.57 10.61
N ALA A 270 -11.49 -7.67 11.60
CA ALA A 270 -12.46 -8.76 11.69
C ALA A 270 -13.45 -8.74 10.52
N ARG A 271 -14.01 -7.58 10.19
CA ARG A 271 -14.95 -7.39 9.08
C ARG A 271 -14.34 -7.79 7.74
N ALA A 272 -13.15 -7.30 7.41
CA ALA A 272 -12.47 -7.58 6.16
C ALA A 272 -12.06 -9.06 6.04
N ARG A 273 -11.53 -9.67 7.11
CA ARG A 273 -11.17 -11.10 7.09
C ARG A 273 -12.39 -12.00 6.93
N ARG A 274 -13.50 -11.70 7.59
CA ARG A 274 -14.77 -12.43 7.39
C ARG A 274 -15.27 -12.31 5.96
N ARG A 275 -15.21 -11.10 5.37
CA ARG A 275 -15.61 -10.88 3.97
C ARG A 275 -14.72 -11.65 3.00
N ILE A 276 -13.40 -11.72 3.23
CA ILE A 276 -12.49 -12.53 2.40
C ILE A 276 -12.81 -14.02 2.53
N ALA A 277 -13.07 -14.50 3.76
CA ALA A 277 -13.44 -15.89 4.01
C ALA A 277 -14.77 -16.28 3.34
N GLU A 278 -15.78 -15.40 3.41
CA GLU A 278 -17.06 -15.54 2.72
C GLU A 278 -16.86 -15.67 1.20
N LEU A 279 -16.12 -14.73 0.59
CA LEU A 279 -15.82 -14.77 -0.85
C LEU A 279 -15.08 -16.06 -1.23
N SER A 280 -14.13 -16.52 -0.41
CA SER A 280 -13.45 -17.79 -0.64
C SER A 280 -14.41 -18.98 -0.56
N GLY A 281 -15.36 -18.96 0.38
CA GLY A 281 -16.39 -19.98 0.52
C GLY A 281 -17.34 -20.03 -0.67
N LEU A 282 -17.77 -18.86 -1.18
CA LEU A 282 -18.57 -18.76 -2.40
C LEU A 282 -17.83 -19.34 -3.61
N VAL A 283 -16.54 -19.03 -3.77
CA VAL A 283 -15.72 -19.64 -4.85
C VAL A 283 -15.61 -21.15 -4.68
N THR A 284 -15.41 -21.66 -3.46
CA THR A 284 -15.42 -23.11 -3.21
C THR A 284 -16.77 -23.76 -3.53
N GLY A 285 -17.89 -23.08 -3.23
CA GLY A 285 -19.22 -23.54 -3.62
C GLY A 285 -19.38 -23.60 -5.14
N LEU A 286 -18.92 -22.56 -5.84
CA LEU A 286 -18.93 -22.50 -7.30
C LEU A 286 -18.11 -23.64 -7.92
N GLU A 287 -16.90 -23.90 -7.42
CA GLU A 287 -16.02 -24.99 -7.89
C GLU A 287 -16.71 -26.36 -7.76
N LYS A 288 -17.28 -26.66 -6.59
CA LYS A 288 -18.01 -27.92 -6.34
C LYS A 288 -19.23 -28.09 -7.23
N ASN A 289 -19.86 -26.99 -7.64
CA ASN A 289 -21.02 -27.03 -8.51
C ASN A 289 -20.64 -27.02 -10.00
N THR A 290 -19.38 -26.81 -10.35
CA THR A 290 -18.89 -26.75 -11.75
C THR A 290 -17.99 -27.93 -12.11
N TRP A 291 -16.71 -27.85 -11.77
CA TRP A 291 -15.70 -28.82 -12.21
C TRP A 291 -15.29 -29.81 -11.12
N ASP A 292 -15.50 -29.48 -9.84
CA ASP A 292 -15.10 -30.32 -8.69
C ASP A 292 -16.29 -31.18 -8.20
N ARG A 293 -16.94 -31.87 -9.15
CA ARG A 293 -17.99 -32.87 -8.87
C ARG A 293 -17.72 -34.18 -9.64
N PRO A 294 -18.18 -35.34 -9.14
CA PRO A 294 -17.86 -36.64 -9.74
C PRO A 294 -18.37 -36.83 -11.17
N ASP A 295 -19.42 -36.10 -11.54
CA ASP A 295 -20.14 -36.11 -12.81
C ASP A 295 -19.84 -34.86 -13.67
N ALA A 296 -18.72 -34.19 -13.42
CA ALA A 296 -18.34 -33.00 -14.17
C ALA A 296 -17.89 -33.37 -15.60
N GLU A 297 -18.64 -32.92 -16.59
CA GLU A 297 -18.24 -32.95 -18.00
C GLU A 297 -17.87 -31.54 -18.44
N GLU A 298 -16.70 -31.41 -19.08
CA GLU A 298 -16.20 -30.13 -19.57
C GLU A 298 -17.02 -29.69 -20.80
N ASP A 299 -17.52 -28.46 -20.78
CA ASP A 299 -18.23 -27.89 -21.92
C ASP A 299 -17.21 -27.45 -22.98
N MET A 300 -17.05 -28.27 -24.01
CA MET A 300 -16.13 -28.02 -25.13
C MET A 300 -16.70 -27.00 -26.14
N GLY A 301 -17.77 -26.26 -25.81
CA GLY A 301 -18.33 -25.22 -26.68
C GLY A 301 -19.06 -25.79 -27.88
N GLY A 302 -19.78 -26.90 -27.69
CA GLY A 302 -20.54 -27.56 -28.74
C GLY A 302 -21.65 -26.64 -29.28
N GLY A 303 -21.37 -25.94 -30.38
CA GLY A 303 -22.39 -25.24 -31.15
C GLY A 303 -23.49 -26.24 -31.50
N SER A 304 -24.70 -26.02 -30.97
CA SER A 304 -25.85 -26.81 -31.41
C SER A 304 -25.96 -26.68 -32.93
N PRO A 305 -26.09 -27.80 -33.68
CA PRO A 305 -26.32 -27.71 -35.11
C PRO A 305 -27.61 -26.92 -35.32
N ALA A 306 -27.55 -25.90 -36.17
CA ALA A 306 -28.72 -25.13 -36.57
C ALA A 306 -29.85 -26.10 -36.96
N PRO A 307 -31.10 -25.86 -36.52
CA PRO A 307 -32.21 -26.73 -36.90
C PRO A 307 -32.29 -26.78 -38.42
N ALA A 308 -32.22 -28.00 -38.97
CA ALA A 308 -32.28 -28.24 -40.40
C ALA A 308 -33.49 -27.53 -41.00
N ALA A 309 -33.26 -26.69 -42.01
CA ALA A 309 -34.31 -26.02 -42.74
C ALA A 309 -35.30 -27.08 -43.28
N PRO A 310 -36.62 -26.85 -43.17
CA PRO A 310 -37.60 -27.78 -43.71
C PRO A 310 -37.42 -27.88 -45.24
N ALA A 311 -37.35 -29.12 -45.73
CA ALA A 311 -37.22 -29.41 -47.15
C ALA A 311 -38.35 -28.73 -47.96
N ALA A 312 -37.96 -27.95 -48.97
CA ALA A 312 -38.90 -27.34 -49.89
C ALA A 312 -39.67 -28.43 -50.66
N PRO A 313 -41.00 -28.29 -50.83
CA PRO A 313 -41.77 -29.26 -51.60
C PRO A 313 -41.39 -29.19 -53.08
N ALA A 314 -41.16 -30.35 -53.67
CA ALA A 314 -40.99 -30.51 -55.10
C ALA A 314 -42.29 -30.09 -55.81
N GLY A 315 -42.22 -29.08 -56.67
CA GLY A 315 -43.37 -28.50 -57.36
C GLY A 315 -43.07 -28.17 -58.82
N SER A 316 -43.45 -29.13 -59.68
CA SER A 316 -43.86 -29.02 -61.09
C SER A 316 -43.12 -28.08 -62.05
N SER A 317 -42.44 -28.73 -63.01
CA SER A 317 -42.16 -28.24 -64.35
C SER A 317 -43.44 -27.84 -65.11
N GLY A 318 -43.43 -26.63 -65.66
CA GLY A 318 -44.31 -26.13 -66.71
C GLY A 318 -43.49 -25.21 -67.61
#